data_AF-A0A954GI77-F1
#
_entry.id   AF-A0A954GI77-F1
#
_cell.length_a   1.000
_cell.length_b   1.000
_cell.length_c   1.000
_cell.angle_alpha   90.00
_cell.angle_beta   90.00
_cell.angle_gamma   90.00
#
_symmetry.space_group_name_H-M   'P 1'
#
loop_
_entity.id
_entity.type
_entity.pdbx_description
1 polymer ?
#
loop_
_entity_poly.entity_id
_entity_poly.type
_entity_poly.pdbx_seq_one_letter_code
_entity_poly.pdbx_strand_id
1 'polypeptide(L)'
;MVNPDLIAAARELSPRRILVTGASGFVGSHLVHVLTAGGHQVTACGRNPYRVPFAADGTRFARVDFTDSDQINEVCRDQDLVYHVGALSSPWGHRSQFTRVNVEGTQNVTDACRKQGVKRMVHVSSTAIHFDFRDGFDLTESAPLARPFACDYAESKAEAERVVQQAVDAGLDAVIIRARAVFGLGDNSLLPRLLEAADQKRLRQIGSGQTRLDLTFIDNLVLALIQSGERGRSGSVYSITNGEPVLLWPFVKDVLRQTGRSAELRTVSKQLALGLAGVAERLHRWRSAHGEPVITRYSAGLLSTSKTFDITAARKDLGYQPIVSMETGTLRTIEALKHCEETPSQISVGVRCFTTGYTSAKAHHAERGASRSETIRFHAMVALLDHPVHGLTLFDTGYSPLFFSVTRRWPYRLYRQMTPVVTHDRLAAVKILKANGIAPGEVRRIVLSHFHADHMCGLIDFPHADVIARSSCWNAVRGCTGMNAVRRAFLPELLPQGFEDRLFLIDRLHGPGFGPFEHCHDLFADGSVRLFDLPGHAAGQMGMLVQRDSDSRVFFAADAVWTSQTVRENLKPTLPFRLLADSTADVIDTQQRLHDLHRQFPDIEILPTHCPEVAARYRFDAQVNEVIRSEGAVE
;
A
#
# COMPACT_ATOMS: atom_id res chain seq x y z
N MET A 1 7.98 7.42 13.71
CA MET A 1 9.37 7.91 13.79
C MET A 1 10.33 6.72 13.83
N VAL A 2 11.48 6.82 13.16
CA VAL A 2 12.51 5.76 13.14
C VAL A 2 13.25 5.72 14.48
N ASN A 3 13.54 4.52 14.99
CA ASN A 3 14.25 4.32 16.25
C ASN A 3 15.69 4.92 16.19
N PRO A 4 16.07 5.84 17.11
CA PRO A 4 17.39 6.47 17.11
C PRO A 4 18.56 5.49 17.17
N ASP A 5 18.41 4.38 17.89
CA ASP A 5 19.47 3.35 18.00
C ASP A 5 19.74 2.69 16.66
N LEU A 6 18.70 2.52 15.83
CA LEU A 6 18.86 2.01 14.46
C LEU A 6 19.56 3.01 13.56
N ILE A 7 19.29 4.30 13.71
CA ILE A 7 19.99 5.35 12.96
C ILE A 7 21.47 5.39 13.36
N ALA A 8 21.76 5.27 14.66
CA ALA A 8 23.13 5.18 15.16
C ALA A 8 23.87 3.97 14.57
N ALA A 9 23.25 2.78 14.63
CA ALA A 9 23.82 1.58 14.02
C ALA A 9 23.99 1.72 12.49
N ALA A 10 23.04 2.36 11.81
CA ALA A 10 23.16 2.62 10.38
C ALA A 10 24.35 3.54 10.07
N ARG A 11 24.63 4.57 10.89
CA ARG A 11 25.78 5.46 10.69
C ARG A 11 27.14 4.76 10.80
N GLU A 12 27.21 3.63 11.52
CA GLU A 12 28.42 2.82 11.63
C GLU A 12 28.71 1.99 10.37
N LEU A 13 27.75 1.82 9.45
CA LEU A 13 27.98 1.10 8.20
C LEU A 13 29.00 1.86 7.33
N SER A 14 30.09 1.19 6.99
CA SER A 14 31.13 1.72 6.10
C SER A 14 30.66 1.91 4.63
N PRO A 15 29.85 1.01 4.03
CA PRO A 15 29.36 1.15 2.66
C PRO A 15 28.46 2.37 2.48
N ARG A 16 28.68 3.17 1.43
CA ARG A 16 27.87 4.37 1.17
C ARG A 16 26.77 4.17 0.15
N ARG A 17 26.92 3.23 -0.80
CA ARG A 17 25.93 2.93 -1.84
C ARG A 17 25.33 1.55 -1.61
N ILE A 18 24.04 1.54 -1.26
CA ILE A 18 23.36 0.33 -0.79
C ILE A 18 22.13 0.07 -1.65
N LEU A 19 22.03 -1.14 -2.19
CA LEU A 19 20.82 -1.61 -2.87
C LEU A 19 19.99 -2.48 -1.93
N VAL A 20 18.70 -2.17 -1.82
CA VAL A 20 17.73 -3.01 -1.10
C VAL A 20 16.71 -3.55 -2.08
N THR A 21 16.75 -4.85 -2.37
CA THR A 21 15.67 -5.51 -3.14
C THR A 21 14.51 -5.86 -2.22
N GLY A 22 13.28 -5.86 -2.76
CA GLY A 22 12.10 -6.01 -1.91
C GLY A 22 11.86 -4.78 -1.02
N ALA A 23 12.40 -3.62 -1.39
CA ALA A 23 12.29 -2.37 -0.63
C ALA A 23 10.84 -1.93 -0.41
N SER A 24 9.91 -2.36 -1.27
CA SER A 24 8.48 -2.09 -1.11
C SER A 24 7.76 -3.08 -0.16
N GLY A 25 8.47 -4.06 0.39
CA GLY A 25 7.96 -5.03 1.36
C GLY A 25 8.07 -4.52 2.80
N PHE A 26 7.45 -5.23 3.76
CA PHE A 26 7.45 -4.84 5.17
C PHE A 26 8.87 -4.65 5.75
N VAL A 27 9.74 -5.66 5.60
CA VAL A 27 11.12 -5.59 6.10
C VAL A 27 11.96 -4.60 5.28
N GLY A 28 11.85 -4.64 3.96
CA GLY A 28 12.63 -3.80 3.06
C GLY A 28 12.37 -2.30 3.26
N SER A 29 11.12 -1.89 3.48
CA SER A 29 10.78 -0.48 3.68
C SER A 29 11.37 0.08 4.97
N HIS A 30 11.34 -0.69 6.06
CA HIS A 30 11.95 -0.28 7.33
C HIS A 30 13.47 -0.15 7.20
N LEU A 31 14.10 -1.11 6.52
CA LEU A 31 15.53 -1.05 6.27
C LEU A 31 15.90 0.18 5.43
N VAL A 32 15.16 0.49 4.36
CA VAL A 32 15.42 1.69 3.55
C VAL A 32 15.24 2.96 4.39
N HIS A 33 14.18 3.08 5.18
CA HIS A 33 13.97 4.24 6.06
C HIS A 33 15.16 4.46 7.00
N VAL A 34 15.63 3.40 7.66
CA VAL A 34 16.74 3.46 8.61
C VAL A 34 18.06 3.82 7.92
N LEU A 35 18.38 3.16 6.80
CA LEU A 35 19.61 3.42 6.05
C LEU A 35 19.65 4.85 5.51
N THR A 36 18.52 5.34 5.00
CA THR A 36 18.36 6.70 4.51
C THR A 36 18.59 7.71 5.64
N ALA A 37 17.94 7.52 6.79
CA ALA A 37 18.13 8.37 7.97
C ALA A 37 19.56 8.30 8.55
N GLY A 38 20.26 7.18 8.31
CA GLY A 38 21.68 7.00 8.60
C GLY A 38 22.62 7.78 7.68
N GLY A 39 22.12 8.40 6.60
CA GLY A 39 22.90 9.20 5.65
C GLY A 39 23.47 8.42 4.45
N HIS A 40 22.95 7.22 4.18
CA HIS A 40 23.40 6.38 3.07
C HIS A 40 22.74 6.73 1.74
N GLN A 41 23.43 6.44 0.63
CA GLN A 41 22.84 6.46 -0.70
C GLN A 41 22.13 5.13 -0.97
N VAL A 42 20.81 5.12 -0.84
CA VAL A 42 20.00 3.89 -0.91
C VAL A 42 19.30 3.80 -2.26
N THR A 43 19.61 2.73 -3.02
CA THR A 43 18.80 2.33 -4.17
C THR A 43 17.74 1.33 -3.72
N ALA A 44 16.50 1.79 -3.61
CA ALA A 44 15.35 0.97 -3.23
C ALA A 44 14.76 0.27 -4.46
N CYS A 45 14.95 -1.04 -4.56
CA CYS A 45 14.44 -1.87 -5.66
C CYS A 45 13.14 -2.56 -5.24
N GLY A 46 12.05 -2.27 -5.94
CA GLY A 46 10.75 -2.89 -5.67
C GLY A 46 9.69 -2.53 -6.70
N ARG A 47 8.48 -3.01 -6.46
CA ARG A 47 7.34 -2.80 -7.37
C ARG A 47 6.49 -1.60 -6.98
N ASN A 48 6.46 -1.26 -5.69
CA ASN A 48 5.66 -0.17 -5.17
C ASN A 48 6.57 0.95 -4.63
N PRO A 49 6.67 2.08 -5.34
CA PRO A 49 7.45 3.24 -4.90
C PRO A 49 6.98 3.79 -3.55
N TYR A 50 5.68 3.78 -3.27
CA TYR A 50 5.07 4.58 -2.21
C TYR A 50 5.28 4.07 -0.78
N ARG A 51 5.85 2.86 -0.62
CA ARG A 51 6.22 2.33 0.70
C ARG A 51 7.64 2.71 1.11
N VAL A 52 8.31 3.52 0.30
CA VAL A 52 9.69 3.96 0.48
C VAL A 52 9.68 5.50 0.61
N PRO A 53 10.45 6.09 1.54
CA PRO A 53 10.51 7.54 1.67
C PRO A 53 11.13 8.15 0.40
N PHE A 54 10.48 9.16 -0.17
CA PHE A 54 10.95 9.84 -1.38
C PHE A 54 11.71 11.15 -1.11
N ALA A 55 11.76 11.60 0.15
CA ALA A 55 12.14 12.98 0.47
C ALA A 55 13.57 13.21 1.00
N ALA A 56 14.46 12.21 1.00
CA ALA A 56 15.83 12.44 1.46
C ALA A 56 16.82 12.48 0.28
N ASP A 57 17.71 13.47 0.30
CA ASP A 57 18.94 13.46 -0.47
C ASP A 57 19.69 12.16 -0.17
N GLY A 58 19.69 11.21 -1.12
CA GLY A 58 20.32 9.91 -0.97
C GLY A 58 19.48 8.70 -1.40
N THR A 59 18.15 8.82 -1.50
CA THR A 59 17.31 7.66 -1.85
C THR A 59 16.82 7.71 -3.31
N ARG A 60 17.15 6.67 -4.07
CA ARG A 60 16.66 6.44 -5.44
C ARG A 60 15.75 5.22 -5.43
N PHE A 61 14.53 5.35 -5.95
CA PHE A 61 13.69 4.19 -6.21
C PHE A 61 13.94 3.63 -7.62
N ALA A 62 14.24 2.34 -7.70
CA ALA A 62 14.33 1.59 -8.95
C ALA A 62 13.12 0.64 -9.05
N ARG A 63 12.19 0.95 -9.96
CA ARG A 63 11.04 0.09 -10.24
C ARG A 63 11.48 -1.12 -11.07
N VAL A 64 12.12 -2.07 -10.42
CA VAL A 64 12.70 -3.27 -11.04
C VAL A 64 12.11 -4.53 -10.42
N ASP A 65 11.73 -5.47 -11.29
CA ASP A 65 11.47 -6.85 -10.91
C ASP A 65 12.81 -7.59 -10.90
N PHE A 66 13.30 -8.00 -9.72
CA PHE A 66 14.61 -8.66 -9.61
C PHE A 66 14.62 -10.07 -10.23
N THR A 67 13.49 -10.58 -10.71
CA THR A 67 13.43 -11.79 -11.55
C THR A 67 13.82 -11.53 -13.01
N ASP A 68 13.98 -10.27 -13.41
CA ASP A 68 14.58 -9.86 -14.68
C ASP A 68 16.09 -9.65 -14.50
N SER A 69 16.88 -10.51 -15.14
CA SER A 69 18.34 -10.53 -14.98
C SER A 69 19.03 -9.27 -15.50
N ASP A 70 18.50 -8.66 -16.56
CA ASP A 70 19.12 -7.47 -17.15
C ASP A 70 18.86 -6.24 -16.29
N GLN A 71 17.62 -6.08 -15.82
CA GLN A 71 17.26 -4.97 -14.95
C GLN A 71 17.99 -5.02 -13.61
N ILE A 72 18.09 -6.19 -12.97
CA ILE A 72 18.78 -6.29 -11.67
C ILE A 72 20.29 -6.09 -11.83
N ASN A 73 20.88 -6.58 -12.93
CA ASN A 73 22.29 -6.35 -13.23
C ASN A 73 22.61 -4.86 -13.41
N GLU A 74 21.72 -4.10 -14.05
CA GLU A 74 21.84 -2.64 -14.17
C GLU A 74 21.78 -1.93 -12.82
N VAL A 75 20.83 -2.32 -11.96
CA VAL A 75 20.63 -1.68 -10.64
C VAL A 75 21.73 -2.04 -9.64
N CYS A 76 22.35 -3.22 -9.78
CA CYS A 76 23.51 -3.63 -8.98
C CYS A 76 24.79 -2.86 -9.34
N ARG A 77 24.84 -2.12 -10.47
CA ARG A 77 26.02 -1.36 -10.85
C ARG A 77 26.36 -0.32 -9.76
N ASP A 78 27.66 -0.21 -9.48
CA ASP A 78 28.25 0.73 -8.52
C ASP A 78 27.80 0.55 -7.06
N GLN A 79 27.06 -0.51 -6.72
CA GLN A 79 26.63 -0.76 -5.34
C GLN A 79 27.76 -1.39 -4.52
N ASP A 80 27.95 -0.90 -3.29
CA ASP A 80 28.93 -1.49 -2.36
C ASP A 80 28.32 -2.69 -1.61
N LEU A 81 27.04 -2.60 -1.23
CA LEU A 81 26.32 -3.58 -0.40
C LEU A 81 24.92 -3.82 -0.96
N VAL A 82 24.53 -5.10 -1.04
CA VAL A 82 23.19 -5.51 -1.47
C VAL A 82 22.46 -6.24 -0.35
N TYR A 83 21.32 -5.70 0.08
CA TYR A 83 20.35 -6.41 0.92
C TYR A 83 19.31 -7.08 0.03
N HIS A 84 19.36 -8.41 -0.05
CA HIS A 84 18.35 -9.20 -0.75
C HIS A 84 17.20 -9.60 0.19
N VAL A 85 16.21 -8.71 0.29
CA VAL A 85 15.01 -8.89 1.15
C VAL A 85 13.78 -9.32 0.34
N GLY A 86 13.82 -9.18 -0.99
CA GLY A 86 12.72 -9.55 -1.88
C GLY A 86 12.43 -11.05 -1.90
N ALA A 87 11.19 -11.44 -1.61
CA ALA A 87 10.71 -12.81 -1.72
C ALA A 87 9.18 -12.85 -1.90
N LEU A 88 8.67 -13.93 -2.48
CA LEU A 88 7.28 -14.35 -2.34
C LEU A 88 7.14 -15.10 -1.02
N SER A 89 6.65 -14.41 0.01
CA SER A 89 6.40 -14.95 1.35
C SER A 89 4.91 -15.21 1.56
N SER A 90 4.43 -16.34 1.04
CA SER A 90 3.04 -16.79 1.17
C SER A 90 2.99 -18.25 1.62
N PRO A 91 2.04 -18.67 2.49
CA PRO A 91 1.87 -20.07 2.85
C PRO A 91 1.32 -20.91 1.69
N TRP A 92 0.81 -20.27 0.62
CA TRP A 92 0.15 -20.94 -0.50
C TRP A 92 0.37 -20.20 -1.82
N GLY A 93 0.49 -20.96 -2.91
CA GLY A 93 0.69 -20.42 -4.25
C GLY A 93 1.11 -21.50 -5.23
N HIS A 94 1.35 -21.11 -6.48
CA HIS A 94 1.85 -22.05 -7.48
C HIS A 94 3.36 -22.24 -7.31
N ARG A 95 3.83 -23.50 -7.30
CA ARG A 95 5.26 -23.82 -7.11
C ARG A 95 6.18 -23.04 -8.05
N SER A 96 5.80 -22.92 -9.33
CA SER A 96 6.59 -22.16 -10.31
C SER A 96 6.77 -20.68 -9.94
N GLN A 97 5.82 -20.07 -9.24
CA GLN A 97 5.96 -18.67 -8.77
C GLN A 97 6.97 -18.58 -7.63
N PHE A 98 6.98 -19.55 -6.71
CA PHE A 98 7.98 -19.63 -5.65
C PHE A 98 9.38 -19.88 -6.22
N THR A 99 9.53 -20.81 -7.17
CA THR A 99 10.80 -21.06 -7.85
C THR A 99 11.28 -19.81 -8.59
N ARG A 100 10.43 -19.20 -9.43
CA ARG A 100 10.79 -17.99 -10.19
C ARG A 100 11.22 -16.84 -9.28
N VAL A 101 10.46 -16.54 -8.24
CA VAL A 101 10.74 -15.38 -7.38
C VAL A 101 11.84 -15.68 -6.39
N ASN A 102 11.76 -16.76 -5.63
CA ASN A 102 12.67 -17.00 -4.50
C ASN A 102 13.97 -17.68 -4.93
N VAL A 103 13.97 -18.50 -5.98
CA VAL A 103 15.17 -19.25 -6.40
C VAL A 103 15.84 -18.55 -7.58
N GLU A 104 15.16 -18.43 -8.72
CA GLU A 104 15.71 -17.79 -9.92
C GLU A 104 15.98 -16.30 -9.67
N GLY A 105 15.07 -15.60 -8.97
CA GLY A 105 15.31 -14.21 -8.55
C GLY A 105 16.53 -14.05 -7.64
N THR A 106 16.76 -14.99 -6.70
CA THR A 106 17.97 -14.98 -5.88
C THR A 106 19.22 -15.23 -6.74
N GLN A 107 19.15 -16.16 -7.69
CA GLN A 107 20.23 -16.44 -8.63
C GLN A 107 20.62 -15.21 -9.45
N ASN A 108 19.62 -14.48 -9.98
CA ASN A 108 19.86 -13.25 -10.73
C ASN A 108 20.56 -12.18 -9.87
N VAL A 109 20.15 -12.04 -8.60
CA VAL A 109 20.78 -11.09 -7.67
C VAL A 109 22.21 -11.52 -7.34
N THR A 110 22.48 -12.79 -7.06
CA THR A 110 23.84 -13.27 -6.77
C THR A 110 24.75 -13.12 -7.97
N ASP A 111 24.26 -13.42 -9.19
CA ASP A 111 25.02 -13.26 -10.42
C ASP A 111 25.30 -11.79 -10.73
N ALA A 112 24.32 -10.90 -10.54
CA ALA A 112 24.51 -9.47 -10.68
C ALA A 112 25.54 -8.93 -9.67
N CYS A 113 25.48 -9.36 -8.40
CA CYS A 113 26.45 -8.96 -7.38
C CYS A 113 27.87 -9.35 -7.77
N ARG A 114 28.07 -10.60 -8.24
CA ARG A 114 29.37 -11.09 -8.70
C ARG A 114 29.86 -10.34 -9.93
N LYS A 115 29.00 -10.14 -10.92
CA LYS A 115 29.33 -9.46 -12.18
C LYS A 115 29.70 -7.98 -11.98
N GLN A 116 29.03 -7.30 -11.05
CA GLN A 116 29.26 -5.88 -10.76
C GLN A 116 30.31 -5.65 -9.65
N GLY A 117 30.87 -6.71 -9.06
CA GLY A 117 31.87 -6.59 -8.01
C GLY A 117 31.34 -6.00 -6.70
N VAL A 118 30.08 -6.29 -6.36
CA VAL A 118 29.48 -5.91 -5.07
C VAL A 118 30.31 -6.52 -3.94
N LYS A 119 30.69 -5.70 -2.96
CA LYS A 119 31.62 -6.10 -1.89
C LYS A 119 31.00 -7.06 -0.90
N ARG A 120 29.69 -6.95 -0.67
CA ARG A 120 28.95 -7.86 0.21
C ARG A 120 27.47 -7.94 -0.16
N MET A 121 26.88 -9.12 0.06
CA MET A 121 25.45 -9.36 -0.02
C MET A 121 24.89 -9.92 1.29
N VAL A 122 23.74 -9.41 1.76
CA VAL A 122 23.00 -9.98 2.89
C VAL A 122 21.66 -10.51 2.37
N HIS A 123 21.46 -11.82 2.44
CA HIS A 123 20.24 -12.48 2.01
C HIS A 123 19.30 -12.77 3.18
N VAL A 124 18.04 -12.37 3.07
CA VAL A 124 17.01 -12.70 4.07
C VAL A 124 16.33 -14.02 3.70
N SER A 125 16.64 -15.06 4.47
CA SER A 125 16.00 -16.37 4.46
C SER A 125 14.92 -16.49 5.56
N SER A 126 14.46 -17.71 5.84
CA SER A 126 13.39 -17.99 6.79
C SER A 126 13.69 -19.24 7.61
N THR A 127 13.37 -19.18 8.89
CA THR A 127 13.39 -20.35 9.80
C THR A 127 12.35 -21.42 9.43
N ALA A 128 11.42 -21.12 8.52
CA ALA A 128 10.42 -22.07 8.01
C ALA A 128 11.04 -23.34 7.39
N ILE A 129 12.29 -23.27 6.94
CA ILE A 129 13.01 -24.41 6.35
C ILE A 129 13.24 -25.56 7.34
N HIS A 130 13.15 -25.30 8.65
CA HIS A 130 13.26 -26.31 9.72
C HIS A 130 11.90 -26.83 10.19
N PHE A 131 10.80 -26.38 9.59
CA PHE A 131 9.46 -26.72 10.05
C PHE A 131 9.00 -28.09 9.52
N ASP A 132 8.90 -29.06 10.42
CA ASP A 132 8.60 -30.47 10.15
C ASP A 132 7.39 -30.99 10.95
N PHE A 133 6.54 -30.09 11.45
CA PHE A 133 5.38 -30.39 12.31
C PHE A 133 5.70 -31.04 13.67
N ARG A 134 6.98 -31.09 14.07
CA ARG A 134 7.44 -31.56 15.38
C ARG A 134 7.97 -30.40 16.21
N ASP A 135 7.83 -30.53 17.53
CA ASP A 135 8.39 -29.53 18.43
C ASP A 135 9.91 -29.51 18.30
N GLY A 136 10.50 -28.32 18.37
CA GLY A 136 11.94 -28.11 18.38
C GLY A 136 12.26 -26.92 19.27
N PHE A 137 13.33 -27.05 20.04
CA PHE A 137 13.73 -26.03 21.00
C PHE A 137 15.19 -25.69 20.76
N ASP A 138 15.48 -24.40 20.78
CA ASP A 138 16.81 -23.79 20.71
C ASP A 138 17.61 -24.34 19.52
N LEU A 139 16.92 -24.43 18.36
CA LEU A 139 17.49 -24.92 17.13
C LEU A 139 18.60 -23.96 16.66
N THR A 140 19.78 -24.52 16.40
CA THR A 140 20.91 -23.81 15.81
C THR A 140 20.85 -23.86 14.28
N GLU A 141 21.72 -23.11 13.61
CA GLU A 141 21.78 -23.06 12.14
C GLU A 141 22.23 -24.38 11.51
N SER A 142 22.87 -25.25 12.30
CA SER A 142 23.27 -26.62 11.94
C SER A 142 22.14 -27.64 12.09
N ALA A 143 20.96 -27.24 12.60
CA ALA A 143 19.81 -28.13 12.68
C ALA A 143 19.42 -28.66 11.29
N PRO A 144 18.97 -29.92 11.17
CA PRO A 144 18.60 -30.48 9.88
C PRO A 144 17.46 -29.69 9.25
N LEU A 145 17.51 -29.56 7.92
CA LEU A 145 16.39 -29.02 7.14
C LEU A 145 15.22 -30.02 7.15
N ALA A 146 13.99 -29.51 7.13
CA ALA A 146 12.80 -30.33 7.06
C ALA A 146 12.78 -31.18 5.78
N ARG A 147 12.46 -32.47 5.90
CA ARG A 147 12.28 -33.39 4.77
C ARG A 147 11.10 -34.33 5.05
N PRO A 148 10.03 -34.31 4.23
CA PRO A 148 9.73 -33.30 3.21
C PRO A 148 9.49 -31.90 3.82
N PHE A 149 9.61 -30.86 3.01
CA PHE A 149 9.24 -29.50 3.45
C PHE A 149 7.73 -29.37 3.65
N ALA A 150 7.33 -28.52 4.60
CA ALA A 150 5.92 -28.34 4.95
C ALA A 150 5.09 -27.56 3.90
N CYS A 151 5.74 -26.76 3.05
CA CYS A 151 5.12 -26.02 1.96
C CYS A 151 6.16 -25.59 0.91
N ASP A 152 5.70 -25.22 -0.29
CA ASP A 152 6.55 -24.77 -1.40
C ASP A 152 7.38 -23.51 -1.04
N TYR A 153 6.85 -22.65 -0.16
CA TYR A 153 7.61 -21.49 0.35
C TYR A 153 8.87 -21.93 1.11
N ALA A 154 8.73 -22.85 2.07
CA ALA A 154 9.87 -23.35 2.85
C ALA A 154 10.90 -24.07 1.95
N GLU A 155 10.43 -24.87 0.99
CA GLU A 155 11.31 -25.52 0.00
C GLU A 155 12.08 -24.48 -0.82
N SER A 156 11.40 -23.48 -1.37
CA SER A 156 12.02 -22.43 -2.20
C SER A 156 13.03 -21.57 -1.44
N LYS A 157 12.81 -21.31 -0.13
CA LYS A 157 13.79 -20.59 0.70
C LYS A 157 15.03 -21.44 0.99
N ALA A 158 14.87 -22.75 1.19
CA ALA A 158 16.01 -23.66 1.32
C ALA A 158 16.80 -23.78 0.00
N GLU A 159 16.12 -23.76 -1.14
CA GLU A 159 16.77 -23.72 -2.47
C GLU A 159 17.52 -22.40 -2.70
N ALA A 160 16.93 -21.27 -2.32
CA ALA A 160 17.59 -19.96 -2.37
C ALA A 160 18.87 -19.90 -1.52
N GLU A 161 18.88 -20.52 -0.32
CA GLU A 161 20.10 -20.60 0.49
C GLU A 161 21.22 -21.38 -0.22
N ARG A 162 20.88 -22.43 -0.99
CA ARG A 162 21.88 -23.17 -1.77
C ARG A 162 22.47 -22.31 -2.89
N VAL A 163 21.65 -21.51 -3.55
CA VAL A 163 22.10 -20.55 -4.57
C VAL A 163 23.09 -19.55 -3.99
N VAL A 164 22.76 -18.97 -2.82
CA VAL A 164 23.67 -18.03 -2.14
C VAL A 164 24.96 -18.74 -1.72
N GLN A 165 24.90 -19.95 -1.18
CA GLN A 165 26.09 -20.71 -0.80
C GLN A 165 26.98 -21.03 -2.01
N GLN A 166 26.40 -21.41 -3.14
CA GLN A 166 27.14 -21.61 -4.39
C GLN A 166 27.82 -20.32 -4.87
N ALA A 167 27.17 -19.16 -4.71
CA ALA A 167 27.77 -17.88 -5.02
C ALA A 167 28.94 -17.54 -4.07
N VAL A 168 28.84 -17.90 -2.79
CA VAL A 168 29.94 -17.79 -1.81
C VAL A 168 31.12 -18.66 -2.21
N ASP A 169 30.87 -19.92 -2.54
CA ASP A 169 31.89 -20.86 -3.02
C ASP A 169 32.56 -20.34 -4.31
N ALA A 170 31.83 -19.54 -5.10
CA ALA A 170 32.29 -18.87 -6.30
C ALA A 170 32.85 -17.44 -6.07
N GLY A 171 33.13 -17.07 -4.82
CA GLY A 171 33.88 -15.88 -4.42
C GLY A 171 33.06 -14.66 -3.96
N LEU A 172 31.73 -14.75 -3.86
CA LEU A 172 30.91 -13.66 -3.34
C LEU A 172 30.98 -13.60 -1.81
N ASP A 173 31.29 -12.45 -1.21
CA ASP A 173 31.06 -12.27 0.24
C ASP A 173 29.56 -12.14 0.49
N ALA A 174 28.95 -13.16 1.09
CA ALA A 174 27.53 -13.14 1.41
C ALA A 174 27.21 -13.74 2.78
N VAL A 175 26.16 -13.20 3.42
CA VAL A 175 25.65 -13.62 4.72
C VAL A 175 24.16 -13.94 4.60
N ILE A 176 23.71 -15.00 5.27
CA ILE A 176 22.29 -15.43 5.25
C ILE A 176 21.66 -15.17 6.62
N ILE A 177 20.54 -14.46 6.63
CA ILE A 177 19.74 -14.19 7.83
C ILE A 177 18.44 -14.99 7.79
N ARG A 178 18.26 -15.96 8.68
CA ARG A 178 17.00 -16.70 8.86
C ARG A 178 16.11 -15.97 9.85
N ALA A 179 15.17 -15.18 9.35
CA ALA A 179 14.20 -14.48 10.20
C ALA A 179 13.08 -15.41 10.68
N ARG A 180 12.53 -15.13 11.87
CA ARG A 180 11.38 -15.85 12.43
C ARG A 180 10.21 -14.90 12.71
N ALA A 181 9.07 -15.15 12.05
CA ALA A 181 7.78 -14.50 12.31
C ALA A 181 7.91 -13.02 12.71
N VAL A 182 8.28 -12.21 11.72
CA VAL A 182 8.53 -10.78 11.92
C VAL A 182 7.20 -10.06 12.15
N PHE A 183 7.15 -9.22 13.17
CA PHE A 183 5.98 -8.38 13.49
C PHE A 183 6.43 -6.97 13.87
N GLY A 184 5.51 -6.01 13.83
CA GLY A 184 5.81 -4.62 14.17
C GLY A 184 4.93 -3.64 13.42
N LEU A 185 5.30 -2.35 13.49
CA LEU A 185 4.61 -1.28 12.78
C LEU A 185 4.65 -1.54 11.27
N GLY A 186 3.50 -1.52 10.59
CA GLY A 186 3.44 -1.81 9.15
C GLY A 186 3.50 -3.31 8.78
N ASP A 187 3.42 -4.21 9.76
CA ASP A 187 3.11 -5.63 9.53
C ASP A 187 1.75 -5.72 8.81
N ASN A 188 1.70 -6.53 7.76
CA ASN A 188 0.52 -6.78 6.94
C ASN A 188 0.19 -8.27 6.82
N SER A 189 0.83 -9.11 7.63
CA SER A 189 0.88 -10.56 7.41
C SER A 189 0.66 -11.40 8.66
N LEU A 190 1.18 -11.00 9.82
CA LEU A 190 1.09 -11.84 11.02
C LEU A 190 -0.05 -11.42 11.92
N LEU A 191 0.07 -10.26 12.58
CA LEU A 191 -0.94 -9.80 13.54
C LEU A 191 -2.24 -9.36 12.87
N PRO A 192 -2.24 -8.60 11.75
CA PRO A 192 -3.49 -8.22 11.08
C PRO A 192 -4.33 -9.42 10.63
N ARG A 193 -3.71 -10.46 10.05
CA ARG A 193 -4.42 -11.67 9.64
C ARG A 193 -5.02 -12.42 10.83
N LEU A 194 -4.36 -12.38 11.98
CA LEU A 194 -4.86 -12.97 13.22
C LEU A 194 -6.07 -12.20 13.76
N LEU A 195 -6.00 -10.87 13.77
CA LEU A 195 -7.10 -10.00 14.18
C LEU A 195 -8.31 -10.16 13.26
N GLU A 196 -8.09 -10.17 11.94
CA GLU A 196 -9.14 -10.41 10.94
C GLU A 196 -9.83 -11.76 11.16
N ALA A 197 -9.06 -12.83 11.42
CA ALA A 197 -9.61 -14.14 11.72
C ALA A 197 -10.43 -14.13 13.02
N ALA A 198 -10.07 -13.31 14.01
CA ALA A 198 -10.81 -13.15 15.25
C ALA A 198 -12.13 -12.39 15.03
N ASP A 199 -12.09 -11.29 14.27
CA ASP A 199 -13.27 -10.48 13.92
C ASP A 199 -14.32 -11.31 13.17
N GLN A 200 -13.86 -12.15 12.25
CA GLN A 200 -14.71 -13.08 11.50
C GLN A 200 -15.11 -14.32 12.31
N LYS A 201 -14.75 -14.40 13.61
CA LYS A 201 -15.02 -15.52 14.52
C LYS A 201 -14.48 -16.88 14.02
N ARG A 202 -13.46 -16.84 13.16
CA ARG A 202 -12.78 -18.00 12.57
C ARG A 202 -11.55 -18.45 13.36
N LEU A 203 -10.98 -17.58 14.19
CA LEU A 203 -9.81 -17.91 15.01
C LEU A 203 -10.17 -18.96 16.07
N ARG A 204 -9.35 -20.02 16.14
CA ARG A 204 -9.49 -21.15 17.06
C ARG A 204 -8.15 -21.43 17.72
N GLN A 205 -8.17 -21.73 19.01
CA GLN A 205 -6.99 -22.24 19.72
C GLN A 205 -6.69 -23.66 19.22
N ILE A 206 -5.50 -23.89 18.68
CA ILE A 206 -5.08 -25.20 18.17
C ILE A 206 -4.16 -25.87 19.20
N GLY A 207 -4.53 -27.07 19.65
CA GLY A 207 -3.77 -27.85 20.61
C GLY A 207 -3.92 -27.38 22.06
N SER A 208 -2.97 -27.77 22.90
CA SER A 208 -3.02 -27.62 24.36
C SER A 208 -2.90 -26.19 24.88
N GLY A 209 -2.57 -25.22 24.02
CA GLY A 209 -2.29 -23.84 24.46
C GLY A 209 -0.83 -23.60 24.85
N GLN A 210 0.01 -24.64 24.91
CA GLN A 210 1.39 -24.57 25.43
C GLN A 210 2.45 -24.39 24.33
N THR A 211 2.06 -24.08 23.10
CA THR A 211 2.98 -23.86 21.98
C THR A 211 3.92 -22.70 22.28
N ARG A 212 5.24 -22.98 22.33
CA ARG A 212 6.28 -21.97 22.55
C ARG A 212 6.91 -21.57 21.22
N LEU A 213 6.99 -20.27 20.92
CA LEU A 213 7.63 -19.79 19.69
C LEU A 213 8.46 -18.54 19.92
N ASP A 214 9.46 -18.39 19.06
CA ASP A 214 10.10 -17.10 18.85
C ASP A 214 9.34 -16.23 17.86
N LEU A 215 9.36 -14.93 18.14
CA LEU A 215 8.92 -13.84 17.26
C LEU A 215 10.09 -12.87 17.11
N THR A 216 10.05 -12.06 16.05
CA THR A 216 11.06 -11.01 15.84
C THR A 216 10.37 -9.68 15.63
N PHE A 217 10.64 -8.70 16.49
CA PHE A 217 10.19 -7.34 16.27
C PHE A 217 10.98 -6.70 15.13
N ILE A 218 10.31 -5.91 14.28
CA ILE A 218 10.89 -5.38 13.03
C ILE A 218 12.20 -4.61 13.24
N ASP A 219 12.27 -3.76 14.28
CA ASP A 219 13.48 -2.99 14.57
C ASP A 219 14.67 -3.91 14.87
N ASN A 220 14.45 -5.00 15.61
CA ASN A 220 15.50 -5.96 15.93
C ASN A 220 16.00 -6.69 14.67
N LEU A 221 15.11 -7.05 13.75
CA LEU A 221 15.53 -7.62 12.47
C LEU A 221 16.33 -6.61 11.65
N VAL A 222 15.90 -5.35 11.58
CA VAL A 222 16.63 -4.30 10.86
C VAL A 222 18.01 -4.07 11.46
N LEU A 223 18.14 -4.07 12.79
CA LEU A 223 19.42 -4.02 13.48
C LEU A 223 20.33 -5.19 13.06
N ALA A 224 19.81 -6.43 13.07
CA ALA A 224 20.57 -7.61 12.67
C ALA A 224 21.04 -7.52 11.21
N LEU A 225 20.21 -6.97 10.31
CA LEU A 225 20.57 -6.76 8.90
C LEU A 225 21.72 -5.76 8.79
N ILE A 226 21.61 -4.60 9.45
CA ILE A 226 22.67 -3.58 9.49
C ILE A 226 23.98 -4.17 10.00
N GLN A 227 23.94 -4.88 11.13
CA GLN A 227 25.13 -5.51 11.70
C GLN A 227 25.70 -6.61 10.80
N SER A 228 24.86 -7.32 10.05
CA SER A 228 25.31 -8.31 9.05
C SER A 228 26.03 -7.66 7.88
N GLY A 229 25.58 -6.47 7.45
CA GLY A 229 26.23 -5.69 6.41
C GLY A 229 27.67 -5.31 6.77
N GLU A 230 27.95 -5.04 8.04
CA GLU A 230 29.29 -4.62 8.50
C GLU A 230 30.14 -5.79 9.02
N ARG A 231 29.59 -6.62 9.92
CA ARG A 231 30.34 -7.57 10.76
C ARG A 231 30.13 -9.04 10.41
N GLY A 232 29.19 -9.34 9.52
CA GLY A 232 28.86 -10.72 9.15
C GLY A 232 30.04 -11.46 8.54
N ARG A 233 30.19 -12.74 8.90
CA ARG A 233 31.20 -13.62 8.31
C ARG A 233 30.69 -14.20 6.99
N SER A 234 31.48 -14.06 5.94
CA SER A 234 31.17 -14.64 4.62
C SER A 234 30.83 -16.13 4.73
N GLY A 235 29.77 -16.57 4.04
CA GLY A 235 29.24 -17.93 4.05
C GLY A 235 28.49 -18.33 5.32
N SER A 236 28.41 -17.45 6.32
CA SER A 236 27.72 -17.79 7.57
C SER A 236 26.22 -17.56 7.48
N VAL A 237 25.50 -18.36 8.27
CA VAL A 237 24.05 -18.28 8.44
C VAL A 237 23.76 -17.92 9.88
N TYR A 238 22.79 -17.03 10.09
CA TYR A 238 22.38 -16.60 11.43
C TYR A 238 20.86 -16.64 11.57
N SER A 239 20.35 -17.32 12.59
CA SER A 239 18.96 -17.25 13.00
C SER A 239 18.72 -16.00 13.84
N ILE A 240 17.68 -15.24 13.50
CA ILE A 240 17.36 -13.99 14.19
C ILE A 240 15.96 -14.07 14.81
N THR A 241 15.90 -13.80 16.11
CA THR A 241 14.69 -13.74 16.95
C THR A 241 14.85 -12.62 17.98
N ASN A 242 13.79 -12.32 18.74
CA ASN A 242 13.88 -11.46 19.92
C ASN A 242 14.62 -12.10 21.10
N GLY A 243 14.95 -13.40 21.06
CA GLY A 243 15.56 -14.11 22.18
C GLY A 243 14.67 -14.24 23.42
N GLU A 244 13.37 -13.94 23.27
CA GLU A 244 12.35 -13.96 24.33
C GLU A 244 11.17 -14.82 23.85
N PRO A 245 11.27 -16.16 23.89
CA PRO A 245 10.22 -17.01 23.34
C PRO A 245 8.92 -16.89 24.15
N VAL A 246 7.80 -16.74 23.45
CA VAL A 246 6.48 -16.55 24.06
C VAL A 246 5.64 -17.83 23.99
N LEU A 247 4.68 -17.96 24.90
CA LEU A 247 3.58 -18.91 24.74
C LEU A 247 2.55 -18.32 23.78
N LEU A 248 2.34 -19.00 22.65
CA LEU A 248 1.52 -18.52 21.53
C LEU A 248 0.13 -18.04 21.98
N TRP A 249 -0.63 -18.93 22.62
CA TRP A 249 -2.04 -18.68 22.88
C TRP A 249 -2.27 -17.65 23.99
N PRO A 250 -1.48 -17.62 25.07
CA PRO A 250 -1.45 -16.48 25.99
C PRO A 250 -1.15 -15.14 25.28
N PHE A 251 -0.11 -15.11 24.45
CA PHE A 251 0.25 -13.92 23.67
C PHE A 251 -0.89 -13.47 22.74
N VAL A 252 -1.48 -14.39 21.97
CA VAL A 252 -2.61 -14.12 21.08
C VAL A 252 -3.81 -13.57 21.85
N LYS A 253 -4.17 -14.18 22.98
CA LYS A 253 -5.29 -13.72 23.82
C LYS A 253 -5.02 -12.33 24.39
N ASP A 254 -3.78 -12.02 24.74
CA ASP A 254 -3.39 -10.70 25.22
C ASP A 254 -3.55 -9.64 24.12
N VAL A 255 -3.03 -9.89 22.91
CA VAL A 255 -3.23 -9.01 21.75
C VAL A 255 -4.72 -8.78 21.47
N LEU A 256 -5.56 -9.83 21.51
CA LEU A 256 -7.01 -9.70 21.30
C LEU A 256 -7.66 -8.80 22.37
N ARG A 257 -7.37 -9.02 23.66
CA ARG A 257 -7.91 -8.19 24.74
C ARG A 257 -7.51 -6.74 24.58
N GLN A 258 -6.23 -6.49 24.33
CA GLN A 258 -5.73 -5.14 24.20
C GLN A 258 -6.32 -4.44 22.98
N THR A 259 -6.63 -5.14 21.89
CA THR A 259 -7.27 -4.61 20.67
C THR A 259 -8.81 -4.62 20.72
N GLY A 260 -9.42 -4.75 21.91
CA GLY A 260 -10.87 -4.65 22.09
C GLY A 260 -11.69 -5.85 21.61
N ARG A 261 -11.02 -6.97 21.27
CA ARG A 261 -11.65 -8.18 20.71
C ARG A 261 -11.86 -9.25 21.78
N SER A 262 -12.82 -10.15 21.53
CA SER A 262 -13.04 -11.29 22.42
C SER A 262 -11.85 -12.26 22.39
N ALA A 263 -11.30 -12.56 23.56
CA ALA A 263 -10.24 -13.54 23.75
C ALA A 263 -10.77 -14.97 24.06
N GLU A 264 -12.10 -15.17 24.01
CA GLU A 264 -12.72 -16.47 24.23
C GLU A 264 -12.65 -17.33 22.95
N LEU A 265 -11.54 -18.02 22.79
CA LEU A 265 -11.30 -18.89 21.63
C LEU A 265 -11.76 -20.33 21.92
N ARG A 266 -12.54 -20.89 21.01
CA ARG A 266 -12.83 -22.34 21.01
C ARG A 266 -11.57 -23.13 20.64
N THR A 267 -11.38 -24.27 21.28
CA THR A 267 -10.22 -25.15 21.06
C THR A 267 -10.51 -26.22 20.02
N VAL A 268 -9.49 -26.55 19.21
CA VAL A 268 -9.50 -27.62 18.21
C VAL A 268 -8.20 -28.43 18.37
N SER A 269 -8.27 -29.75 18.23
CA SER A 269 -7.07 -30.60 18.29
C SER A 269 -6.16 -30.36 17.08
N LYS A 270 -4.84 -30.55 17.26
CA LYS A 270 -3.86 -30.42 16.17
C LYS A 270 -4.20 -31.31 14.98
N GLN A 271 -4.60 -32.56 15.23
CA GLN A 271 -4.94 -33.53 14.20
C GLN A 271 -6.18 -33.09 13.40
N LEU A 272 -7.22 -32.60 14.09
CA LEU A 272 -8.42 -32.12 13.43
C LEU A 272 -8.13 -30.86 12.60
N ALA A 273 -7.37 -29.90 13.14
CA ALA A 273 -6.99 -28.70 12.41
C ALA A 273 -6.17 -29.02 11.14
N LEU A 274 -5.19 -29.93 11.24
CA LEU A 274 -4.40 -30.38 10.08
C LEU A 274 -5.24 -31.14 9.06
N GLY A 275 -6.22 -31.92 9.51
CA GLY A 275 -7.17 -32.63 8.65
C GLY A 275 -8.05 -31.67 7.87
N LEU A 276 -8.71 -30.73 8.56
CA LEU A 276 -9.55 -29.70 7.95
C LEU A 276 -8.77 -28.81 6.98
N ALA A 277 -7.55 -28.41 7.35
CA ALA A 277 -6.67 -27.65 6.48
C ALA A 277 -6.32 -28.43 5.20
N GLY A 278 -6.01 -29.72 5.31
CA GLY A 278 -5.75 -30.56 4.13
C GLY A 278 -6.95 -30.71 3.19
N VAL A 279 -8.17 -30.75 3.74
CA VAL A 279 -9.40 -30.74 2.93
C VAL A 279 -9.59 -29.39 2.24
N ALA A 280 -9.40 -28.29 2.96
CA ALA A 280 -9.52 -26.94 2.42
C ALA A 280 -8.54 -26.70 1.26
N GLU A 281 -7.28 -27.09 1.44
CA GLU A 281 -6.23 -27.05 0.42
C GLU A 281 -6.60 -27.83 -0.84
N ARG A 282 -7.10 -29.08 -0.71
CA ARG A 282 -7.51 -29.91 -1.84
C ARG A 282 -8.70 -29.32 -2.59
N LEU A 283 -9.72 -28.87 -1.86
CA LEU A 283 -10.91 -28.22 -2.45
C LEU A 283 -10.53 -26.95 -3.20
N HIS A 284 -9.59 -26.16 -2.66
CA HIS A 284 -9.12 -24.93 -3.28
C HIS A 284 -8.36 -25.20 -4.59
N ARG A 285 -7.48 -26.22 -4.63
CA ARG A 285 -6.81 -26.64 -5.88
C ARG A 285 -7.81 -27.15 -6.90
N TRP A 286 -8.75 -27.99 -6.47
CA TRP A 286 -9.77 -28.56 -7.35
C TRP A 286 -10.63 -27.47 -8.02
N ARG A 287 -11.00 -26.44 -7.27
CA ARG A 287 -11.79 -25.31 -7.78
C ARG A 287 -11.00 -24.30 -8.62
N SER A 288 -9.67 -24.44 -8.72
CA SER A 288 -8.79 -23.41 -9.30
C SER A 288 -9.12 -22.00 -8.78
N ALA A 289 -9.50 -21.92 -7.51
CA ALA A 289 -9.91 -20.65 -6.91
C ALA A 289 -8.70 -19.71 -6.82
N HIS A 290 -8.93 -18.43 -7.06
CA HIS A 290 -7.92 -17.39 -6.86
C HIS A 290 -7.78 -17.10 -5.36
N GLY A 291 -6.54 -16.96 -4.87
CA GLY A 291 -6.25 -16.61 -3.47
C GLY A 291 -5.73 -17.76 -2.61
N GLU A 292 -5.70 -17.54 -1.29
CA GLU A 292 -5.27 -18.52 -0.29
C GLU A 292 -6.49 -19.25 0.31
N PRO A 293 -6.39 -20.56 0.63
CA PRO A 293 -7.43 -21.22 1.41
C PRO A 293 -7.51 -20.60 2.81
N VAL A 294 -8.70 -20.68 3.42
CA VAL A 294 -9.00 -20.15 4.77
C VAL A 294 -7.94 -20.54 5.81
N ILE A 295 -7.42 -21.76 5.73
CA ILE A 295 -6.29 -22.23 6.54
C ILE A 295 -5.48 -23.24 5.74
N THR A 296 -4.16 -23.12 5.80
CA THR A 296 -3.23 -24.12 5.25
C THR A 296 -2.74 -25.06 6.34
N ARG A 297 -2.29 -26.26 5.97
CA ARG A 297 -1.64 -27.20 6.89
C ARG A 297 -0.42 -26.56 7.53
N TYR A 298 0.33 -25.78 6.75
CA TYR A 298 1.48 -25.04 7.23
C TYR A 298 1.09 -24.03 8.33
N SER A 299 0.08 -23.19 8.08
CA SER A 299 -0.44 -22.22 9.08
C SER A 299 -0.99 -22.91 10.33
N ALA A 300 -1.77 -23.99 10.17
CA ALA A 300 -2.28 -24.78 11.30
C ALA A 300 -1.13 -25.43 12.11
N GLY A 301 -0.08 -25.87 11.43
CA GLY A 301 1.14 -26.40 12.03
C GLY A 301 1.87 -25.37 12.86
N LEU A 302 2.11 -24.17 12.31
CA LEU A 302 2.78 -23.06 12.99
C LEU A 302 2.06 -22.66 14.29
N LEU A 303 0.72 -22.74 14.30
CA LEU A 303 -0.10 -22.40 15.46
C LEU A 303 -0.19 -23.52 16.53
N SER A 304 0.44 -24.67 16.29
CA SER A 304 0.29 -25.86 17.14
C SER A 304 1.59 -26.61 17.45
N THR A 305 2.73 -26.07 17.02
CA THR A 305 4.03 -26.75 17.12
C THR A 305 5.08 -25.77 17.61
N SER A 306 5.77 -26.13 18.69
CA SER A 306 6.77 -25.28 19.33
C SER A 306 8.04 -25.23 18.48
N LYS A 307 8.57 -24.02 18.25
CA LYS A 307 9.84 -23.80 17.54
C LYS A 307 10.54 -22.58 18.12
N THR A 308 11.64 -22.82 18.85
CA THR A 308 12.57 -21.77 19.31
C THR A 308 13.96 -21.96 18.70
N PHE A 309 14.73 -20.88 18.62
CA PHE A 309 16.02 -20.83 17.93
C PHE A 309 17.10 -20.24 18.83
N ASP A 310 18.30 -20.82 18.76
CA ASP A 310 19.48 -20.26 19.41
C ASP A 310 20.04 -19.11 18.55
N ILE A 311 20.33 -17.97 19.18
CA ILE A 311 20.87 -16.78 18.52
C ILE A 311 22.31 -16.47 18.97
N THR A 312 23.01 -17.45 19.54
CA THR A 312 24.36 -17.30 20.09
C THR A 312 25.38 -16.95 19.00
N ALA A 313 25.25 -17.56 17.81
CA ALA A 313 26.10 -17.24 16.67
C ALA A 313 25.96 -15.76 16.24
N ALA A 314 24.72 -15.27 16.13
CA ALA A 314 24.44 -13.87 15.82
C ALA A 314 25.01 -12.91 16.88
N ARG A 315 24.84 -13.24 18.17
CA ARG A 315 25.40 -12.46 19.28
C ARG A 315 26.92 -12.36 19.22
N LYS A 316 27.58 -13.50 18.98
CA LYS A 316 29.05 -13.59 18.96
C LYS A 316 29.67 -12.89 17.76
N ASP A 317 29.09 -13.10 16.58
CA ASP A 317 29.73 -12.70 15.33
C ASP A 317 29.28 -11.29 14.87
N LEU A 318 28.01 -10.95 15.08
CA LEU A 318 27.44 -9.66 14.66
C LEU A 318 27.42 -8.62 15.78
N GLY A 319 27.51 -9.05 17.04
CA GLY A 319 27.17 -8.22 18.19
C GLY A 319 25.66 -8.00 18.32
N TYR A 320 24.85 -8.91 17.79
CA TYR A 320 23.39 -8.76 17.80
C TYR A 320 22.82 -8.89 19.21
N GLN A 321 22.19 -7.81 19.67
CA GLN A 321 21.39 -7.78 20.88
C GLN A 321 20.05 -7.11 20.55
N PRO A 322 18.90 -7.76 20.82
CA PRO A 322 17.60 -7.14 20.64
C PRO A 322 17.50 -5.82 21.41
N ILE A 323 17.15 -4.74 20.72
CA ILE A 323 16.99 -3.39 21.29
C ILE A 323 15.56 -3.09 21.71
N VAL A 324 14.60 -3.91 21.26
CA VAL A 324 13.19 -3.85 21.65
C VAL A 324 12.75 -5.19 22.21
N SER A 325 12.25 -5.21 23.44
CA SER A 325 11.69 -6.43 24.06
C SER A 325 10.38 -6.85 23.40
N MET A 326 9.93 -8.09 23.64
CA MET A 326 8.61 -8.56 23.21
C MET A 326 7.49 -7.71 23.80
N GLU A 327 7.60 -7.30 25.06
CA GLU A 327 6.59 -6.44 25.71
C GLU A 327 6.48 -5.09 24.98
N THR A 328 7.58 -4.35 24.85
CA THR A 328 7.59 -3.05 24.19
C THR A 328 7.18 -3.15 22.72
N GLY A 329 7.70 -4.17 22.00
CA GLY A 329 7.35 -4.39 20.60
C GLY A 329 5.86 -4.68 20.41
N THR A 330 5.27 -5.46 21.32
CA THR A 330 3.84 -5.80 21.30
C THR A 330 2.99 -4.55 21.55
N LEU A 331 3.32 -3.79 22.60
CA LEU A 331 2.63 -2.53 22.93
C LEU A 331 2.68 -1.54 21.76
N ARG A 332 3.86 -1.29 21.19
CA ARG A 332 4.02 -0.40 20.03
C ARG A 332 3.22 -0.87 18.82
N THR A 333 3.13 -2.19 18.60
CA THR A 333 2.36 -2.73 17.48
C THR A 333 0.86 -2.58 17.70
N ILE A 334 0.37 -2.88 18.90
CA ILE A 334 -1.04 -2.69 19.28
C ILE A 334 -1.41 -1.21 19.21
N GLU A 335 -0.55 -0.34 19.72
CA GLU A 335 -0.74 1.10 19.67
C GLU A 335 -0.86 1.58 18.23
N ALA A 336 0.03 1.14 17.32
CA ALA A 336 -0.06 1.46 15.91
C ALA A 336 -1.35 0.94 15.26
N LEU A 337 -1.78 -0.28 15.61
CA LEU A 337 -3.04 -0.86 15.11
C LEU A 337 -4.26 -0.05 15.57
N LYS A 338 -4.30 0.38 16.85
CA LYS A 338 -5.34 1.25 17.40
C LYS A 338 -5.30 2.66 16.84
N HIS A 339 -4.11 3.25 16.74
CA HIS A 339 -3.94 4.61 16.23
C HIS A 339 -4.39 4.73 14.78
N CYS A 340 -4.17 3.69 13.98
CA CYS A 340 -4.66 3.71 12.61
C CYS A 340 -6.21 3.57 12.50
N GLU A 341 -6.88 3.01 13.52
CA GLU A 341 -8.35 2.94 13.60
C GLU A 341 -8.98 4.27 14.06
N GLU A 342 -8.34 5.04 14.97
CA GLU A 342 -9.02 6.18 15.64
C GLU A 342 -8.21 7.49 15.77
N THR A 343 -6.87 7.47 15.70
CA THR A 343 -6.04 8.64 16.06
C THR A 343 -5.52 9.38 14.81
N PRO A 344 -5.58 10.72 14.77
CA PRO A 344 -4.97 11.54 13.73
C PRO A 344 -3.49 11.18 13.48
N SER A 345 -3.06 11.18 12.21
CA SER A 345 -1.62 11.07 11.91
C SER A 345 -0.88 12.26 12.54
N GLN A 346 0.34 12.03 13.02
CA GLN A 346 1.21 13.12 13.50
C GLN A 346 1.80 13.94 12.33
N ILE A 347 1.61 13.49 11.09
CA ILE A 347 2.08 14.17 9.89
C ILE A 347 0.97 15.08 9.37
N SER A 348 1.32 16.37 9.24
CA SER A 348 0.46 17.41 8.68
C SER A 348 0.73 17.55 7.18
N VAL A 349 -0.32 17.45 6.37
CA VAL A 349 -0.25 17.55 4.91
C VAL A 349 -0.88 18.86 4.45
N GLY A 350 -0.13 19.68 3.72
CA GLY A 350 -0.68 20.91 3.14
C GLY A 350 -1.73 20.59 2.08
N VAL A 351 -2.91 21.21 2.15
CA VAL A 351 -4.01 21.00 1.20
C VAL A 351 -4.41 22.31 0.55
N ARG A 352 -4.41 22.36 -0.78
CA ARG A 352 -4.91 23.49 -1.58
C ARG A 352 -5.91 22.97 -2.61
N CYS A 353 -7.11 23.52 -2.65
CA CYS A 353 -8.13 23.18 -3.64
C CYS A 353 -8.30 24.31 -4.65
N PHE A 354 -8.48 23.96 -5.91
CA PHE A 354 -8.79 24.91 -7.00
C PHE A 354 -9.73 24.24 -8.00
N THR A 355 -10.35 25.04 -8.87
CA THR A 355 -11.20 24.52 -9.95
C THR A 355 -10.51 24.64 -11.30
N THR A 356 -10.84 23.73 -12.21
CA THR A 356 -10.36 23.72 -13.60
C THR A 356 -11.45 24.05 -14.61
N GLY A 357 -12.63 24.46 -14.12
CA GLY A 357 -13.82 24.69 -14.93
C GLY A 357 -15.05 24.10 -14.28
N TYR A 358 -16.19 24.22 -14.95
CA TYR A 358 -17.46 23.68 -14.46
C TYR A 358 -18.34 23.19 -15.60
N THR A 359 -19.27 22.30 -15.27
CA THR A 359 -20.48 22.06 -16.08
C THR A 359 -21.70 22.62 -15.35
N SER A 360 -22.84 22.75 -16.01
CA SER A 360 -24.04 23.31 -15.39
C SER A 360 -25.27 22.44 -15.62
N ALA A 361 -26.10 22.29 -14.60
CA ALA A 361 -27.40 21.64 -14.71
C ALA A 361 -28.43 22.29 -13.78
N LYS A 362 -29.69 21.85 -13.88
CA LYS A 362 -30.78 22.34 -13.04
C LYS A 362 -30.65 21.80 -11.61
N ALA A 363 -30.89 22.65 -10.62
CA ALA A 363 -30.69 22.31 -9.20
C ALA A 363 -31.48 21.05 -8.78
N HIS A 364 -32.74 20.94 -9.21
CA HIS A 364 -33.58 19.76 -8.95
C HIS A 364 -33.06 18.43 -9.56
N HIS A 365 -32.07 18.46 -10.46
CA HIS A 365 -31.41 17.23 -10.92
C HIS A 365 -30.45 16.68 -9.86
N ALA A 366 -29.84 17.54 -9.04
CA ALA A 366 -28.93 17.12 -7.98
C ALA A 366 -29.63 16.90 -6.64
N GLU A 367 -30.60 17.74 -6.30
CA GLU A 367 -31.21 17.75 -4.97
C GLU A 367 -32.72 17.59 -5.02
N ARG A 368 -33.22 16.70 -4.17
CA ARG A 368 -34.66 16.47 -4.05
C ARG A 368 -35.29 17.63 -3.28
N GLY A 369 -36.16 18.39 -3.95
CA GLY A 369 -36.83 19.55 -3.36
C GLY A 369 -36.21 20.90 -3.76
N ALA A 370 -35.07 20.89 -4.47
CA ALA A 370 -34.47 22.10 -5.01
C ALA A 370 -35.29 22.70 -6.17
N SER A 371 -35.06 23.98 -6.44
CA SER A 371 -35.79 24.73 -7.46
C SER A 371 -35.61 24.15 -8.87
N ARG A 372 -36.67 24.19 -9.67
CA ARG A 372 -36.63 23.77 -11.08
C ARG A 372 -36.10 24.87 -12.01
N SER A 373 -36.17 26.13 -11.61
CA SER A 373 -35.69 27.28 -12.39
C SER A 373 -34.19 27.52 -12.19
N GLU A 374 -33.69 27.22 -10.99
CA GLU A 374 -32.29 27.43 -10.60
C GLU A 374 -31.33 26.51 -11.37
N THR A 375 -30.19 27.08 -11.74
CA THR A 375 -29.10 26.37 -12.42
C THR A 375 -27.87 26.44 -11.53
N ILE A 376 -27.30 25.29 -11.23
CA ILE A 376 -26.10 25.16 -10.38
C ILE A 376 -24.89 24.82 -11.25
N ARG A 377 -23.73 25.33 -10.82
CA ARG A 377 -22.43 25.04 -11.43
C ARG A 377 -21.77 23.89 -10.68
N PHE A 378 -21.46 22.83 -11.40
CA PHE A 378 -20.70 21.68 -10.91
C PHE A 378 -19.25 21.86 -11.33
N HIS A 379 -18.44 22.34 -10.39
CA HIS A 379 -17.02 22.56 -10.62
C HIS A 379 -16.24 21.24 -10.68
N ALA A 380 -15.27 21.17 -11.58
CA ALA A 380 -14.23 20.14 -11.54
C ALA A 380 -13.13 20.60 -10.57
N MET A 381 -13.26 20.18 -9.31
CA MET A 381 -12.32 20.46 -8.24
C MET A 381 -11.08 19.58 -8.39
N VAL A 382 -9.92 20.18 -8.15
CA VAL A 382 -8.63 19.49 -8.01
C VAL A 382 -8.04 19.88 -6.66
N ALA A 383 -7.46 18.91 -5.95
CA ALA A 383 -6.72 19.18 -4.74
C ALA A 383 -5.22 18.91 -4.93
N LEU A 384 -4.38 19.83 -4.48
CA LEU A 384 -2.94 19.67 -4.38
C LEU A 384 -2.57 19.42 -2.91
N LEU A 385 -1.95 18.26 -2.70
CA LEU A 385 -1.39 17.81 -1.44
C LEU A 385 0.11 18.10 -1.42
N ASP A 386 0.58 18.71 -0.35
CA ASP A 386 1.99 18.95 -0.08
C ASP A 386 2.42 18.14 1.15
N HIS A 387 2.95 16.95 0.90
CA HIS A 387 3.34 16.01 1.95
C HIS A 387 4.83 16.21 2.32
N PRO A 388 5.19 16.44 3.59
CA PRO A 388 6.58 16.78 3.96
C PRO A 388 7.59 15.67 3.63
N VAL A 389 7.17 14.40 3.65
CA VAL A 389 8.02 13.23 3.36
C VAL A 389 7.83 12.66 1.95
N HIS A 390 6.73 13.01 1.29
CA HIS A 390 6.32 12.37 0.04
C HIS A 390 6.15 13.39 -1.10
N GLY A 391 6.31 14.70 -0.86
CA GLY A 391 6.18 15.72 -1.89
C GLY A 391 4.77 15.82 -2.48
N LEU A 392 4.68 16.43 -3.66
CA LEU A 392 3.43 16.88 -4.24
C LEU A 392 2.60 15.74 -4.84
N THR A 393 1.33 15.69 -4.46
CA THR A 393 0.31 14.76 -5.00
C THR A 393 -0.93 15.53 -5.41
N LEU A 394 -1.46 15.25 -6.60
CA LEU A 394 -2.77 15.75 -7.01
C LEU A 394 -3.85 14.71 -6.68
N PHE A 395 -5.02 15.17 -6.26
CA PHE A 395 -6.27 14.42 -6.30
C PHE A 395 -7.09 14.95 -7.47
N ASP A 396 -7.22 14.09 -8.48
CA ASP A 396 -7.74 14.40 -9.81
C ASP A 396 -6.93 15.50 -10.54
N THR A 397 -7.25 15.71 -11.81
CA THR A 397 -6.60 16.71 -12.69
C THR A 397 -7.58 17.66 -13.35
N GLY A 398 -8.89 17.41 -13.17
CA GLY A 398 -9.91 18.33 -13.62
C GLY A 398 -10.13 18.31 -15.13
N TYR A 399 -10.77 19.37 -15.63
CA TYR A 399 -10.86 19.72 -17.04
C TYR A 399 -9.57 20.38 -17.57
N SER A 400 -9.42 20.31 -18.89
CA SER A 400 -8.40 21.01 -19.67
C SER A 400 -8.98 21.33 -21.06
N PRO A 401 -8.48 22.33 -21.81
CA PRO A 401 -8.91 22.59 -23.19
C PRO A 401 -8.84 21.36 -24.11
N LEU A 402 -8.01 20.36 -23.76
CA LEU A 402 -7.94 19.08 -24.44
C LEU A 402 -9.32 18.39 -24.55
N PHE A 403 -10.20 18.58 -23.57
CA PHE A 403 -11.57 18.09 -23.58
C PHE A 403 -12.32 18.47 -24.86
N PHE A 404 -12.20 19.73 -25.29
CA PHE A 404 -12.86 20.22 -26.49
C PHE A 404 -12.28 19.61 -27.76
N SER A 405 -10.97 19.39 -27.83
CA SER A 405 -10.37 18.71 -28.99
C SER A 405 -10.80 17.25 -29.09
N VAL A 406 -10.82 16.50 -27.98
CA VAL A 406 -11.21 15.09 -27.96
C VAL A 406 -12.70 14.91 -28.25
N THR A 407 -13.54 15.85 -27.83
CA THR A 407 -15.00 15.80 -28.05
C THR A 407 -15.46 16.42 -29.37
N ARG A 408 -14.55 16.87 -30.27
CA ARG A 408 -14.94 17.30 -31.63
C ARG A 408 -15.48 16.16 -32.49
N ARG A 409 -14.88 14.98 -32.32
CA ARG A 409 -15.15 13.80 -33.14
C ARG A 409 -16.38 13.03 -32.64
N TRP A 410 -17.05 12.35 -33.55
CA TRP A 410 -18.08 11.37 -33.20
C TRP A 410 -17.43 10.09 -32.65
N PRO A 411 -17.99 9.41 -31.62
CA PRO A 411 -19.20 9.73 -30.87
C PRO A 411 -19.01 10.63 -29.64
N TYR A 412 -17.78 11.02 -29.31
CA TYR A 412 -17.47 11.79 -28.10
C TYR A 412 -18.12 13.17 -28.04
N ARG A 413 -18.53 13.73 -29.19
CA ARG A 413 -19.36 14.93 -29.25
C ARG A 413 -20.65 14.85 -28.43
N LEU A 414 -21.25 13.65 -28.28
CA LEU A 414 -22.42 13.45 -27.43
C LEU A 414 -22.15 13.81 -25.97
N TYR A 415 -20.98 13.44 -25.46
CA TYR A 415 -20.59 13.75 -24.08
C TYR A 415 -20.70 15.25 -23.84
N ARG A 416 -20.05 16.05 -24.69
CA ARG A 416 -20.05 17.52 -24.61
C ARG A 416 -21.44 18.14 -24.77
N GLN A 417 -22.31 17.54 -25.57
CA GLN A 417 -23.69 18.01 -25.72
C GLN A 417 -24.53 17.77 -24.45
N MET A 418 -24.28 16.67 -23.74
CA MET A 418 -24.95 16.36 -22.48
C MET A 418 -24.38 17.14 -21.28
N THR A 419 -23.13 17.60 -21.38
CA THR A 419 -22.42 18.32 -20.33
C THR A 419 -21.85 19.63 -20.89
N PRO A 420 -22.57 20.75 -20.77
CA PRO A 420 -22.08 22.05 -21.22
C PRO A 420 -20.93 22.51 -20.32
N VAL A 421 -19.70 22.21 -20.73
CA VAL A 421 -18.46 22.51 -20.01
C VAL A 421 -17.98 23.93 -20.31
N VAL A 422 -17.55 24.63 -19.27
CA VAL A 422 -16.83 25.90 -19.32
C VAL A 422 -15.45 25.69 -18.71
N THR A 423 -14.39 25.88 -19.50
CA THR A 423 -12.99 25.83 -19.05
C THR A 423 -12.11 26.76 -19.90
N HIS A 424 -10.84 26.93 -19.52
CA HIS A 424 -9.87 27.78 -20.20
C HIS A 424 -8.44 27.25 -19.97
N ASP A 425 -7.49 27.60 -20.84
CA ASP A 425 -6.08 27.14 -20.70
C ASP A 425 -5.48 27.55 -19.35
N ARG A 426 -5.70 28.79 -18.90
CA ARG A 426 -5.27 29.25 -17.57
C ARG A 426 -5.93 28.53 -16.39
N LEU A 427 -7.06 27.85 -16.62
CA LEU A 427 -7.73 27.03 -15.60
C LEU A 427 -7.22 25.58 -15.60
N ALA A 428 -6.47 25.13 -16.61
CA ALA A 428 -5.88 23.80 -16.58
C ALA A 428 -4.95 23.67 -15.36
N ALA A 429 -5.01 22.52 -14.66
CA ALA A 429 -4.26 22.30 -13.42
C ALA A 429 -2.77 22.65 -13.59
N VAL A 430 -2.15 22.25 -14.70
CA VAL A 430 -0.75 22.55 -15.00
C VAL A 430 -0.44 24.05 -15.07
N LYS A 431 -1.36 24.89 -15.55
CA LYS A 431 -1.16 26.34 -15.65
C LYS A 431 -1.34 27.01 -14.29
N ILE A 432 -2.33 26.58 -13.51
CA ILE A 432 -2.53 27.03 -12.13
C ILE A 432 -1.29 26.71 -11.30
N LEU A 433 -0.76 25.49 -11.38
CA LEU A 433 0.45 25.10 -10.64
C LEU A 433 1.67 25.93 -11.06
N LYS A 434 1.91 26.10 -12.36
CA LYS A 434 3.01 26.94 -12.87
C LYS A 434 2.92 28.39 -12.39
N ALA A 435 1.71 28.97 -12.38
CA ALA A 435 1.49 30.32 -11.88
C ALA A 435 1.79 30.46 -10.38
N ASN A 436 1.75 29.34 -9.64
CA ASN A 436 2.10 29.25 -8.23
C ASN A 436 3.54 28.72 -8.00
N GLY A 437 4.39 28.77 -9.02
CA GLY A 437 5.81 28.39 -8.92
C GLY A 437 6.09 26.89 -8.89
N ILE A 438 5.11 26.05 -9.22
CA ILE A 438 5.25 24.59 -9.21
C ILE A 438 5.37 24.10 -10.66
N ALA A 439 6.52 23.52 -10.99
CA ALA A 439 6.75 22.88 -12.28
C ALA A 439 6.00 21.54 -12.36
N PRO A 440 5.53 21.12 -13.56
CA PRO A 440 4.79 19.87 -13.71
C PRO A 440 5.57 18.62 -13.29
N GLY A 441 6.89 18.65 -13.42
CA GLY A 441 7.77 17.55 -13.00
C GLY A 441 7.95 17.39 -11.49
N GLU A 442 7.53 18.39 -10.70
CA GLU A 442 7.53 18.30 -9.23
C GLU A 442 6.33 17.51 -8.70
N VAL A 443 5.24 17.44 -9.46
CA VAL A 443 4.11 16.56 -9.15
C VAL A 443 4.51 15.13 -9.45
N ARG A 444 4.70 14.34 -8.39
CA ARG A 444 5.14 12.94 -8.50
C ARG A 444 3.98 11.95 -8.59
N ARG A 445 2.79 12.36 -8.14
CA ARG A 445 1.62 11.48 -8.01
C ARG A 445 0.34 12.18 -8.40
N ILE A 446 -0.56 11.39 -8.96
CA ILE A 446 -1.96 11.76 -9.19
C ILE A 446 -2.80 10.61 -8.66
N VAL A 447 -3.55 10.84 -7.58
CA VAL A 447 -4.63 9.97 -7.16
C VAL A 447 -5.83 10.31 -8.03
N LEU A 448 -6.27 9.36 -8.85
CA LEU A 448 -7.45 9.50 -9.67
C LEU A 448 -8.64 8.87 -8.94
N SER A 449 -9.64 9.69 -8.59
CA SER A 449 -10.85 9.22 -7.91
C SER A 449 -11.60 8.21 -8.77
N HIS A 450 -11.71 8.48 -10.08
CA HIS A 450 -12.25 7.60 -11.12
C HIS A 450 -11.97 8.15 -12.55
N PHE A 451 -12.28 7.36 -13.59
CA PHE A 451 -11.95 7.66 -14.99
C PHE A 451 -13.02 8.48 -15.76
N HIS A 452 -13.72 9.40 -15.10
CA HIS A 452 -14.55 10.36 -15.82
C HIS A 452 -13.73 11.52 -16.38
N ALA A 453 -14.17 12.08 -17.51
CA ALA A 453 -13.40 13.08 -18.26
C ALA A 453 -13.05 14.33 -17.46
N ASP A 454 -13.92 14.74 -16.53
CA ASP A 454 -13.78 15.91 -15.68
C ASP A 454 -12.81 15.73 -14.51
N HIS A 455 -12.32 14.50 -14.28
CA HIS A 455 -11.32 14.20 -13.26
C HIS A 455 -9.94 13.90 -13.86
N MET A 456 -9.87 13.54 -15.16
CA MET A 456 -8.65 13.00 -15.78
C MET A 456 -8.07 13.82 -16.94
N CYS A 457 -8.70 14.93 -17.34
CA CYS A 457 -8.33 15.63 -18.58
C CYS A 457 -6.90 16.19 -18.57
N GLY A 458 -6.40 16.59 -17.40
CA GLY A 458 -5.04 17.12 -17.24
C GLY A 458 -3.94 16.06 -17.10
N LEU A 459 -4.24 14.76 -17.16
CA LEU A 459 -3.23 13.70 -16.97
C LEU A 459 -2.01 13.80 -17.91
N ILE A 460 -2.24 14.25 -19.14
CA ILE A 460 -1.17 14.39 -20.15
C ILE A 460 -0.14 15.46 -19.78
N ASP A 461 -0.53 16.44 -18.97
CA ASP A 461 0.32 17.57 -18.60
C ASP A 461 1.36 17.23 -17.52
N PHE A 462 1.26 16.04 -16.92
CA PHE A 462 2.12 15.55 -15.85
C PHE A 462 2.81 14.24 -16.25
N PRO A 463 3.71 14.23 -17.25
CA PRO A 463 4.26 13.00 -17.82
C PRO A 463 5.09 12.13 -16.86
N HIS A 464 5.61 12.73 -15.79
CA HIS A 464 6.45 12.07 -14.79
C HIS A 464 5.69 11.62 -13.52
N ALA A 465 4.40 11.93 -13.43
CA ALA A 465 3.58 11.53 -12.29
C ALA A 465 3.10 10.10 -12.47
N ASP A 466 3.28 9.28 -11.43
CA ASP A 466 2.59 8.00 -11.33
C ASP A 466 1.10 8.25 -11.03
N VAL A 467 0.22 7.45 -11.63
CA VAL A 467 -1.24 7.59 -11.51
C VAL A 467 -1.76 6.46 -10.63
N ILE A 468 -2.38 6.80 -9.50
CA ILE A 468 -2.91 5.86 -8.52
C ILE A 468 -4.41 5.72 -8.74
N ALA A 469 -4.88 4.49 -8.95
CA ALA A 469 -6.30 4.19 -9.13
C ALA A 469 -6.64 2.78 -8.60
N ARG A 470 -7.93 2.47 -8.45
CA ARG A 470 -8.40 1.10 -8.17
C ARG A 470 -8.40 0.24 -9.43
N SER A 471 -8.05 -1.04 -9.29
CA SER A 471 -8.09 -1.97 -10.42
C SER A 471 -9.49 -2.15 -10.98
N SER A 472 -10.52 -2.14 -10.14
CA SER A 472 -11.92 -2.17 -10.58
C SER A 472 -12.27 -0.98 -11.47
N CYS A 473 -11.76 0.20 -11.14
CA CYS A 473 -11.94 1.41 -11.93
C CYS A 473 -11.25 1.30 -13.29
N TRP A 474 -9.99 0.85 -13.32
CA TRP A 474 -9.27 0.66 -14.57
C TRP A 474 -9.90 -0.43 -15.45
N ASN A 475 -10.23 -1.58 -14.88
CA ASN A 475 -10.83 -2.71 -15.60
C ASN A 475 -12.19 -2.34 -16.21
N ALA A 476 -12.93 -1.41 -15.60
CA ALA A 476 -14.20 -0.93 -16.10
C ALA A 476 -14.06 -0.13 -17.41
N VAL A 477 -12.96 0.60 -17.60
CA VAL A 477 -12.77 1.50 -18.75
C VAL A 477 -11.71 1.04 -19.74
N ARG A 478 -10.77 0.17 -19.34
CA ARG A 478 -9.69 -0.33 -20.19
C ARG A 478 -10.26 -0.96 -21.46
N GLY A 479 -9.80 -0.49 -22.61
CA GLY A 479 -10.25 -0.97 -23.92
C GLY A 479 -11.63 -0.46 -24.36
N CYS A 480 -12.34 0.32 -23.54
CA CYS A 480 -13.59 0.96 -23.96
C CYS A 480 -13.31 2.01 -25.03
N THR A 481 -14.06 1.96 -26.14
CA THR A 481 -13.99 2.95 -27.22
C THR A 481 -15.39 3.29 -27.73
N GLY A 482 -15.51 4.33 -28.54
CA GLY A 482 -16.77 4.72 -29.18
C GLY A 482 -17.89 4.96 -28.18
N MET A 483 -19.08 4.40 -28.46
CA MET A 483 -20.27 4.62 -27.62
C MET A 483 -20.15 4.02 -26.21
N ASN A 484 -19.40 2.92 -26.06
CA ASN A 484 -19.19 2.30 -24.75
C ASN A 484 -18.37 3.20 -23.83
N ALA A 485 -17.38 3.90 -24.39
CA ALA A 485 -16.60 4.89 -23.65
C ALA A 485 -17.48 6.09 -23.23
N VAL A 486 -18.29 6.64 -24.16
CA VAL A 486 -19.23 7.74 -23.87
C VAL A 486 -20.22 7.37 -22.76
N ARG A 487 -20.77 6.15 -22.78
CA ARG A 487 -21.71 5.66 -21.73
C ARG A 487 -21.07 5.57 -20.35
N ARG A 488 -19.77 5.33 -20.27
CA ARG A 488 -18.99 5.29 -19.02
C ARG A 488 -18.37 6.63 -18.66
N ALA A 489 -18.83 7.70 -19.32
CA ALA A 489 -18.26 9.04 -19.20
C ALA A 489 -16.72 9.10 -19.38
N PHE A 490 -16.16 8.18 -20.18
CA PHE A 490 -14.74 8.01 -20.38
C PHE A 490 -14.32 8.46 -21.78
N LEU A 491 -13.19 9.15 -21.87
CA LEU A 491 -12.58 9.62 -23.11
C LEU A 491 -11.17 9.03 -23.25
N PRO A 492 -10.98 7.94 -24.02
CA PRO A 492 -9.70 7.21 -24.08
C PRO A 492 -8.51 8.07 -24.52
N GLU A 493 -8.74 9.09 -25.34
CA GLU A 493 -7.69 10.01 -25.82
C GLU A 493 -7.16 10.98 -24.78
N LEU A 494 -7.79 11.05 -23.60
CA LEU A 494 -7.23 11.79 -22.47
C LEU A 494 -6.09 11.02 -21.78
N LEU A 495 -5.94 9.72 -22.07
CA LEU A 495 -4.84 8.93 -21.53
C LEU A 495 -3.53 9.27 -22.23
N PRO A 496 -2.44 9.54 -21.48
CA PRO A 496 -1.12 9.73 -22.07
C PRO A 496 -0.60 8.44 -22.73
N GLN A 497 0.31 8.57 -23.68
CA GLN A 497 1.01 7.42 -24.24
C GLN A 497 1.77 6.67 -23.13
N GLY A 498 1.71 5.33 -23.14
CA GLY A 498 2.33 4.51 -22.10
C GLY A 498 1.64 4.63 -20.72
N PHE A 499 0.36 5.04 -20.67
CA PHE A 499 -0.36 5.24 -19.41
C PHE A 499 -0.28 4.05 -18.45
N GLU A 500 -0.35 2.81 -18.96
CA GLU A 500 -0.30 1.60 -18.12
C GLU A 500 1.03 1.46 -17.36
N ASP A 501 2.14 1.97 -17.91
CA ASP A 501 3.45 1.93 -17.24
C ASP A 501 3.48 2.84 -16.00
N ARG A 502 2.70 3.93 -16.04
CA ARG A 502 2.55 4.90 -14.95
C ARG A 502 1.42 4.55 -13.99
N LEU A 503 0.58 3.57 -14.34
CA LEU A 503 -0.58 3.19 -13.53
C LEU A 503 -0.15 2.32 -12.35
N PHE A 504 -0.54 2.76 -11.15
CA PHE A 504 -0.39 2.04 -9.91
C PHE A 504 -1.77 1.65 -9.36
N LEU A 505 -2.03 0.34 -9.33
CA LEU A 505 -3.28 -0.21 -8.82
C LEU A 505 -3.19 -0.42 -7.31
N ILE A 506 -4.03 0.30 -6.56
CA ILE A 506 -3.90 0.43 -5.10
C ILE A 506 -4.38 -0.80 -4.30
N ASP A 507 -4.98 -1.78 -4.97
CA ASP A 507 -5.65 -2.96 -4.41
C ASP A 507 -4.79 -3.80 -3.44
N ARG A 508 -3.47 -3.63 -3.47
CA ARG A 508 -2.52 -4.35 -2.61
C ARG A 508 -2.11 -3.57 -1.36
N LEU A 509 -2.54 -2.32 -1.25
CA LEU A 509 -2.39 -1.55 -0.02
C LEU A 509 -3.55 -1.88 0.90
N HIS A 510 -3.24 -2.04 2.18
CA HIS A 510 -4.24 -2.25 3.21
C HIS A 510 -3.90 -1.32 4.36
N GLY A 511 -4.86 -0.51 4.76
CA GLY A 511 -4.89 0.18 6.04
C GLY A 511 -6.13 -0.28 6.81
N PRO A 512 -6.15 -0.09 8.13
CA PRO A 512 -7.34 -0.39 8.91
C PRO A 512 -8.48 0.54 8.53
N GLY A 513 -9.70 0.08 8.79
CA GLY A 513 -10.90 0.88 8.60
C GLY A 513 -10.86 2.18 9.39
N PHE A 514 -11.74 3.11 9.01
CA PHE A 514 -11.91 4.38 9.71
C PHE A 514 -13.39 4.77 9.71
N GLY A 515 -13.93 5.02 10.90
CA GLY A 515 -15.35 5.30 11.09
C GLY A 515 -16.24 4.21 10.47
N PRO A 516 -17.19 4.56 9.57
CA PRO A 516 -18.11 3.60 8.96
C PRO A 516 -17.49 2.79 7.80
N PHE A 517 -16.20 2.98 7.50
CA PHE A 517 -15.51 2.24 6.45
C PHE A 517 -14.67 1.11 7.06
N GLU A 518 -14.99 -0.14 6.75
CA GLU A 518 -14.31 -1.33 7.28
C GLU A 518 -12.84 -1.44 6.84
N HIS A 519 -12.51 -0.91 5.65
CA HIS A 519 -11.20 -0.99 5.05
C HIS A 519 -10.81 0.34 4.42
N CYS A 520 -9.50 0.64 4.43
CA CYS A 520 -8.93 1.71 3.64
C CYS A 520 -7.63 1.26 2.96
N HIS A 521 -7.13 2.10 2.07
CA HIS A 521 -5.80 1.98 1.48
C HIS A 521 -4.97 3.16 1.99
N ASP A 522 -4.11 2.91 2.98
CA ASP A 522 -3.14 3.90 3.44
C ASP A 522 -2.03 4.03 2.39
N LEU A 523 -2.00 5.18 1.70
CA LEU A 523 -1.15 5.38 0.54
C LEU A 523 0.34 5.38 0.91
N PHE A 524 0.66 5.91 2.08
CA PHE A 524 2.03 6.11 2.56
C PHE A 524 2.39 5.22 3.76
N ALA A 525 1.42 4.49 4.30
CA ALA A 525 1.57 3.67 5.51
C ALA A 525 1.95 4.48 6.75
N ASP A 526 1.56 5.76 6.79
CA ASP A 526 1.78 6.70 7.89
C ASP A 526 0.48 7.35 8.39
N GLY A 527 -0.67 6.89 7.88
CA GLY A 527 -2.01 7.37 8.22
C GLY A 527 -2.37 8.76 7.68
N SER A 528 -1.45 9.48 7.04
CA SER A 528 -1.65 10.88 6.61
C SER A 528 -2.59 11.01 5.42
N VAL A 529 -2.57 10.03 4.50
CA VAL A 529 -3.41 9.98 3.30
C VAL A 529 -3.99 8.58 3.15
N ARG A 530 -5.30 8.44 3.41
CA ARG A 530 -6.04 7.18 3.36
C ARG A 530 -7.10 7.24 2.27
N LEU A 531 -7.15 6.22 1.43
CA LEU A 531 -8.11 6.11 0.32
C LEU A 531 -9.20 5.09 0.66
N PHE A 532 -10.44 5.40 0.31
CA PHE A 532 -11.62 4.61 0.67
C PHE A 532 -12.43 4.29 -0.57
N ASP A 533 -12.93 3.06 -0.67
CA ASP A 533 -13.87 2.69 -1.73
C ASP A 533 -15.20 3.45 -1.50
N LEU A 534 -15.66 4.18 -2.52
CA LEU A 534 -16.94 4.90 -2.56
C LEU A 534 -17.76 4.41 -3.76
N PRO A 535 -18.21 3.14 -3.76
CA PRO A 535 -18.90 2.55 -4.90
C PRO A 535 -20.25 3.23 -5.17
N GLY A 536 -20.73 3.09 -6.40
CA GLY A 536 -22.09 3.47 -6.78
C GLY A 536 -22.15 4.42 -7.97
N HIS A 537 -21.46 5.56 -7.94
CA HIS A 537 -21.47 6.50 -9.08
C HIS A 537 -20.66 5.96 -10.26
N ALA A 538 -19.38 5.65 -10.03
CA ALA A 538 -18.53 4.95 -10.99
C ALA A 538 -17.94 3.68 -10.38
N ALA A 539 -17.74 2.66 -11.20
CA ALA A 539 -17.09 1.42 -10.79
C ALA A 539 -15.70 1.71 -10.22
N GLY A 540 -15.44 1.27 -8.98
CA GLY A 540 -14.15 1.43 -8.31
C GLY A 540 -13.79 2.87 -7.92
N GLN A 541 -14.78 3.78 -7.86
CA GLN A 541 -14.55 5.14 -7.38
C GLN A 541 -13.99 5.13 -5.95
N MET A 542 -13.06 6.06 -5.69
CA MET A 542 -12.47 6.27 -4.38
C MET A 542 -12.72 7.68 -3.83
N GLY A 543 -12.73 7.78 -2.50
CA GLY A 543 -12.54 9.01 -1.76
C GLY A 543 -11.20 9.01 -1.04
N MET A 544 -10.81 10.16 -0.48
CA MET A 544 -9.51 10.36 0.16
C MET A 544 -9.65 11.16 1.45
N LEU A 545 -9.23 10.59 2.58
CA LEU A 545 -9.06 11.28 3.85
C LEU A 545 -7.61 11.76 3.99
N VAL A 546 -7.44 13.03 4.33
CA VAL A 546 -6.14 13.68 4.49
C VAL A 546 -6.05 14.33 5.86
N GLN A 547 -4.95 14.06 6.56
CA GLN A 547 -4.59 14.74 7.80
C GLN A 547 -3.93 16.09 7.46
N ARG A 548 -4.63 17.20 7.68
CA ARG A 548 -4.07 18.54 7.39
C ARG A 548 -3.15 19.03 8.49
N ASP A 549 -3.59 18.90 9.73
CA ASP A 549 -2.98 19.40 10.97
C ASP A 549 -3.29 18.40 12.10
N SER A 550 -2.76 18.54 13.32
CA SER A 550 -3.09 17.64 14.45
C SER A 550 -4.58 17.47 14.70
N ASP A 551 -5.36 18.54 14.47
CA ASP A 551 -6.77 18.63 14.83
C ASP A 551 -7.71 18.82 13.63
N SER A 552 -7.20 18.76 12.39
CA SER A 552 -8.01 19.00 11.19
C SER A 552 -7.81 17.93 10.11
N ARG A 553 -8.94 17.44 9.60
CA ARG A 553 -9.00 16.40 8.57
C ARG A 553 -9.96 16.82 7.46
N VAL A 554 -9.61 16.47 6.23
CA VAL A 554 -10.46 16.69 5.05
C VAL A 554 -10.71 15.35 4.38
N PHE A 555 -11.98 15.06 4.06
CA PHE A 555 -12.39 13.89 3.31
C PHE A 555 -12.92 14.31 1.94
N PHE A 556 -12.15 14.05 0.89
CA PHE A 556 -12.57 14.25 -0.49
C PHE A 556 -13.51 13.11 -0.90
N ALA A 557 -14.78 13.44 -1.14
CA ALA A 557 -15.83 12.47 -1.48
C ALA A 557 -16.02 12.26 -2.99
N ALA A 558 -15.26 12.99 -3.82
CA ALA A 558 -15.41 13.01 -5.27
C ALA A 558 -16.89 13.18 -5.68
N ASP A 559 -17.42 12.28 -6.49
CA ASP A 559 -18.78 12.30 -7.01
C ASP A 559 -19.75 11.38 -6.23
N ALA A 560 -19.32 10.83 -5.08
CA ALA A 560 -20.15 9.91 -4.28
C ALA A 560 -21.45 10.60 -3.80
N VAL A 561 -21.35 11.91 -3.62
CA VAL A 561 -22.44 12.84 -3.41
C VAL A 561 -22.16 14.09 -4.26
N TRP A 562 -23.20 14.79 -4.69
CA TRP A 562 -23.01 16.07 -5.38
C TRP A 562 -23.08 17.27 -4.45
N THR A 563 -23.72 17.15 -3.28
CA THR A 563 -23.90 18.28 -2.36
C THR A 563 -23.64 17.90 -0.91
N SER A 564 -23.07 18.82 -0.14
CA SER A 564 -22.80 18.62 1.28
C SER A 564 -24.08 18.47 2.09
N GLN A 565 -25.20 19.07 1.64
CA GLN A 565 -26.51 18.85 2.24
C GLN A 565 -26.95 17.37 2.18
N THR A 566 -26.68 16.68 1.07
CA THR A 566 -26.97 15.25 0.93
C THR A 566 -26.31 14.43 2.04
N VAL A 567 -25.06 14.76 2.40
CA VAL A 567 -24.33 14.10 3.48
C VAL A 567 -24.91 14.47 4.84
N ARG A 568 -25.22 15.74 5.10
CA ARG A 568 -25.72 16.20 6.40
C ARG A 568 -27.11 15.67 6.73
N GLU A 569 -28.01 15.63 5.74
CA GLU A 569 -29.42 15.28 5.92
C GLU A 569 -29.77 13.85 5.47
N ASN A 570 -28.78 13.11 4.94
CA ASN A 570 -28.95 11.75 4.40
C ASN A 570 -30.06 11.67 3.34
N LEU A 571 -30.02 12.61 2.38
CA LEU A 571 -31.04 12.71 1.34
C LEU A 571 -30.89 11.56 0.32
N LYS A 572 -32.02 10.95 -0.05
CA LYS A 572 -32.02 9.90 -1.09
C LYS A 572 -31.61 10.46 -2.45
N PRO A 573 -30.85 9.71 -3.26
CA PRO A 573 -30.39 10.18 -4.56
C PRO A 573 -31.59 10.43 -5.50
N THR A 574 -31.50 11.50 -6.28
CA THR A 574 -32.52 11.89 -7.26
C THR A 574 -32.62 10.87 -8.40
N LEU A 575 -33.73 10.85 -9.12
CA LEU A 575 -33.90 9.95 -10.27
C LEU A 575 -32.82 10.15 -11.35
N PRO A 576 -32.45 11.39 -11.75
CA PRO A 576 -31.35 11.60 -12.70
C PRO A 576 -30.02 11.03 -12.23
N PHE A 577 -29.66 11.22 -10.95
CA PHE A 577 -28.44 10.64 -10.38
C PHE A 577 -28.45 9.11 -10.49
N ARG A 578 -29.56 8.48 -10.08
CA ARG A 578 -29.73 7.02 -10.09
C ARG A 578 -29.63 6.39 -11.48
N LEU A 579 -30.00 7.12 -12.53
CA LEU A 579 -29.92 6.65 -13.92
C LEU A 579 -28.49 6.73 -14.48
N LEU A 580 -27.66 7.59 -13.93
CA LEU A 580 -26.25 7.77 -14.35
C LEU A 580 -25.29 6.92 -13.51
N ALA A 581 -25.67 6.56 -12.30
CA ALA A 581 -24.89 5.73 -11.39
C ALA A 581 -24.72 4.30 -11.90
N ASP A 582 -23.51 3.75 -11.72
CA ASP A 582 -23.18 2.34 -11.95
C ASP A 582 -24.04 1.38 -11.09
N SER A 583 -24.32 1.74 -9.83
CA SER A 583 -25.14 0.95 -8.90
C SER A 583 -25.89 1.84 -7.91
N THR A 584 -27.22 1.91 -8.04
CA THR A 584 -28.07 2.68 -7.11
C THR A 584 -27.98 2.16 -5.67
N ALA A 585 -27.87 0.84 -5.47
CA ALA A 585 -27.82 0.27 -4.13
C ALA A 585 -26.55 0.71 -3.41
N ASP A 586 -25.41 0.65 -4.12
CA ASP A 586 -24.12 1.07 -3.58
C ASP A 586 -24.06 2.58 -3.36
N VAL A 587 -24.70 3.40 -4.20
CA VAL A 587 -24.85 4.84 -3.96
C VAL A 587 -25.49 5.11 -2.60
N ILE A 588 -26.60 4.42 -2.31
CA ILE A 588 -27.35 4.62 -1.06
C ILE A 588 -26.49 4.20 0.14
N ASP A 589 -25.79 3.07 0.03
CA ASP A 589 -24.90 2.58 1.08
C ASP A 589 -23.71 3.52 1.30
N THR A 590 -23.05 3.98 0.24
CA THR A 590 -21.96 4.96 0.29
C THR A 590 -22.42 6.28 0.91
N GLN A 591 -23.60 6.78 0.55
CA GLN A 591 -24.19 7.98 1.13
C GLN A 591 -24.45 7.82 2.63
N GLN A 592 -25.00 6.67 3.04
CA GLN A 592 -25.21 6.35 4.45
C GLN A 592 -23.89 6.36 5.22
N ARG A 593 -22.84 5.73 4.67
CA ARG A 593 -21.50 5.74 5.30
C ARG A 593 -20.93 7.15 5.40
N LEU A 594 -21.07 7.99 4.38
CA LEU A 594 -20.61 9.39 4.46
C LEU A 594 -21.41 10.20 5.49
N HIS A 595 -22.71 9.96 5.61
CA HIS A 595 -23.55 10.57 6.65
C HIS A 595 -23.12 10.13 8.05
N ASP A 596 -22.89 8.84 8.24
CA ASP A 596 -22.43 8.29 9.52
C ASP A 596 -21.04 8.82 9.88
N LEU A 597 -20.15 8.98 8.90
CA LEU A 597 -18.84 9.61 9.08
C LEU A 597 -19.00 11.05 9.57
N HIS A 598 -19.86 11.84 8.93
CA HIS A 598 -20.14 13.21 9.33
C HIS A 598 -20.69 13.31 10.75
N ARG A 599 -21.57 12.39 11.14
CA ARG A 599 -22.17 12.35 12.48
C ARG A 599 -21.18 11.92 13.57
N GLN A 600 -20.33 10.94 13.27
CA GLN A 600 -19.34 10.42 14.21
C GLN A 600 -18.15 11.37 14.37
N PHE A 601 -17.75 12.05 13.30
CA PHE A 601 -16.56 12.90 13.24
C PHE A 601 -16.90 14.27 12.63
N PRO A 602 -17.57 15.17 13.38
CA PRO A 602 -17.99 16.47 12.88
C PRO A 602 -16.81 17.43 12.57
N ASP A 603 -15.61 17.10 13.05
CA ASP A 603 -14.35 17.80 12.74
C ASP A 603 -13.82 17.49 11.33
N ILE A 604 -14.29 16.41 10.70
CA ILE A 604 -13.90 16.04 9.34
C ILE A 604 -14.71 16.86 8.34
N GLU A 605 -13.99 17.69 7.59
CA GLU A 605 -14.58 18.43 6.48
C GLU A 605 -14.75 17.50 5.27
N ILE A 606 -15.99 17.08 5.00
CA ILE A 606 -16.31 16.26 3.82
C ILE A 606 -16.53 17.20 2.62
N LEU A 607 -15.75 17.00 1.56
CA LEU A 607 -15.71 17.81 0.35
C LEU A 607 -16.18 17.00 -0.88
N PRO A 608 -17.45 17.14 -1.28
CA PRO A 608 -17.91 16.68 -2.59
C PRO A 608 -17.37 17.59 -3.70
N THR A 609 -16.92 17.00 -4.82
CA THR A 609 -16.27 17.74 -5.91
C THR A 609 -17.18 18.80 -6.52
N HIS A 610 -18.45 18.46 -6.71
CA HIS A 610 -19.40 19.29 -7.43
C HIS A 610 -20.27 20.18 -6.54
N CYS A 611 -19.99 20.27 -5.24
CA CYS A 611 -20.87 20.96 -4.31
C CYS A 611 -20.78 22.50 -4.41
N PRO A 612 -21.91 23.23 -4.57
CA PRO A 612 -21.91 24.69 -4.56
C PRO A 612 -21.38 25.31 -3.27
N GLU A 613 -21.62 24.70 -2.11
CA GLU A 613 -21.07 25.18 -0.82
C GLU A 613 -19.54 25.10 -0.79
N VAL A 614 -18.98 24.01 -1.33
CA VAL A 614 -17.53 23.85 -1.48
C VAL A 614 -17.00 24.89 -2.46
N ALA A 615 -17.67 25.09 -3.61
CA ALA A 615 -17.29 26.10 -4.59
C ALA A 615 -17.29 27.52 -4.01
N ALA A 616 -18.28 27.87 -3.18
CA ALA A 616 -18.34 29.15 -2.49
C ALA A 616 -17.21 29.30 -1.47
N ARG A 617 -16.95 28.26 -0.65
CA ARG A 617 -15.89 28.25 0.37
C ARG A 617 -14.50 28.47 -0.23
N TYR A 618 -14.20 27.80 -1.33
CA TYR A 618 -12.90 27.91 -2.03
C TYR A 618 -12.91 28.96 -3.15
N ARG A 619 -13.97 29.78 -3.25
CA ARG A 619 -14.11 30.89 -4.22
C ARG A 619 -13.90 30.49 -5.69
N PHE A 620 -14.35 29.29 -6.06
CA PHE A 620 -14.20 28.75 -7.41
C PHE A 620 -14.87 29.61 -8.49
N ASP A 621 -16.05 30.18 -8.20
CA ASP A 621 -16.70 31.12 -9.12
C ASP A 621 -15.86 32.37 -9.38
N ALA A 622 -15.21 32.92 -8.35
CA ALA A 622 -14.35 34.09 -8.52
C ALA A 622 -13.14 33.74 -9.39
N GLN A 623 -12.50 32.60 -9.13
CA GLN A 623 -11.37 32.10 -9.92
C GLN A 623 -11.73 31.96 -11.41
N VAL A 624 -12.88 31.34 -11.72
CA VAL A 624 -13.31 31.14 -13.11
C VAL A 624 -13.72 32.46 -13.77
N ASN A 625 -14.48 33.30 -13.06
CA ASN A 625 -14.95 34.58 -13.60
C ASN A 625 -13.78 35.54 -13.89
N GLU A 626 -12.71 35.52 -13.10
CA GLU A 626 -11.51 36.34 -13.34
C GLU A 626 -10.81 35.96 -14.65
N VAL A 627 -10.65 34.66 -14.90
CA VAL A 627 -10.06 34.15 -16.15
C VAL A 627 -10.96 34.44 -17.35
N ILE A 628 -12.27 34.18 -17.23
CA ILE A 628 -13.20 34.37 -18.35
C ILE A 628 -13.36 35.86 -18.71
N ARG A 629 -13.43 36.76 -17.71
CA ARG A 629 -13.56 38.21 -17.98
C ARG A 629 -12.33 38.80 -18.64
N SER A 630 -11.14 38.25 -18.38
CA SER A 630 -9.89 38.78 -18.94
C SER A 630 -9.62 38.29 -20.36
N GLU A 631 -10.04 37.07 -20.74
CA GLU A 631 -9.60 36.45 -21.99
C GLU A 631 -10.70 35.79 -22.85
N GLY A 632 -11.94 35.73 -22.35
CA GLY A 632 -13.05 35.01 -22.99
C GLY A 632 -13.05 33.51 -22.66
N ALA A 633 -14.24 32.87 -22.72
CA ALA A 633 -14.36 31.44 -22.50
C ALA A 633 -14.01 30.64 -23.76
N VAL A 634 -13.44 29.45 -23.60
CA VAL A 634 -13.41 28.44 -24.66
C VAL A 634 -14.69 27.63 -24.50
N GLU A 635 -15.65 27.83 -25.41
CA GLU A 635 -16.95 27.16 -25.39
C GLU A 635 -17.06 25.92 -26.27
#